data_AF-A0A952TTA3-F1
#
_entry.id   AF-A0A952TTA3-F1
#
_cell.length_a   1.000
_cell.length_b   1.000
_cell.length_c   1.000
_cell.angle_alpha   90.00
_cell.angle_beta   90.00
_cell.angle_gamma   90.00
#
_symmetry.space_group_name_H-M   'P 1'
#
loop_
_entity.id
_entity.type
_entity.pdbx_description
1 polymer ?
#
loop_
_entity_poly.entity_id
_entity_poly.type
_entity_poly.pdbx_seq_one_letter_code
_entity_poly.pdbx_strand_id
1 'polypeptide(L)'
;MSANYANVGNLQIIEDLYQQYKINPESVSSDWKRFFEGMEFGASAGVGGLSEKELDVYHLITAYRNYGHFEADLDPLTNSTAPSEQLSLARFNLT
;
A
#
# COMPACT_ATOMS: atom_id res chain seq x y z
N MET A 1 16.86 -6.09 16.90
CA MET A 1 16.44 -7.41 16.41
C MET A 1 15.14 -7.19 15.65
N SER A 2 15.09 -7.47 14.35
CA SER A 2 13.84 -7.38 13.58
C SER A 2 13.04 -8.64 13.87
N ALA A 3 11.97 -8.52 14.64
CA ALA A 3 11.07 -9.62 14.89
C ALA A 3 9.97 -9.62 13.81
N ASN A 4 9.90 -10.73 13.08
CA ASN A 4 8.95 -10.93 12.00
C ASN A 4 7.67 -11.53 12.60
N TYR A 5 6.81 -10.65 13.13
CA TYR A 5 5.63 -11.05 13.91
C TYR A 5 4.49 -11.60 13.05
N ALA A 6 4.34 -11.11 11.82
CA ALA A 6 3.22 -11.43 10.94
C ALA A 6 3.68 -12.09 9.63
N ASN A 7 3.37 -13.38 9.47
CA ASN A 7 3.46 -14.08 8.19
C ASN A 7 2.23 -14.98 7.96
N VAL A 8 2.06 -15.48 6.74
CA VAL A 8 0.89 -16.30 6.37
C VAL A 8 0.80 -17.62 7.16
N GLY A 9 1.94 -18.25 7.47
CA GLY A 9 2.05 -19.51 8.19
C GLY A 9 1.81 -19.44 9.70
N ASN A 10 1.87 -18.26 10.34
CA ASN A 10 1.49 -18.08 11.74
C ASN A 10 0.18 -17.29 11.93
N LEU A 11 -0.59 -17.06 10.86
CA LEU A 11 -1.79 -16.24 10.87
C LEU A 11 -2.81 -16.68 11.93
N GLN A 12 -3.07 -17.98 12.06
CA GLN A 12 -4.00 -18.50 13.06
C GLN A 12 -3.56 -18.17 14.50
N ILE A 13 -2.26 -18.26 14.77
CA ILE A 13 -1.70 -17.98 16.10
C ILE A 13 -1.87 -16.49 16.44
N ILE A 14 -1.63 -15.61 15.46
CA ILE A 14 -1.81 -14.17 15.64
C ILE A 14 -3.28 -13.84 15.88
N GLU A 15 -4.19 -14.47 15.14
CA GLU A 15 -5.63 -14.31 15.33
C GLU A 15 -6.04 -14.71 16.75
N ASP A 16 -5.64 -15.89 17.22
CA ASP A 16 -5.95 -16.38 18.56
C ASP A 16 -5.41 -15.45 19.66
N LEU A 17 -4.17 -14.96 19.50
CA LEU A 17 -3.57 -13.97 20.40
C LEU A 17 -4.33 -12.64 20.38
N TYR A 18 -4.79 -12.20 19.21
CA TYR A 18 -5.56 -10.97 19.10
C TYR A 18 -6.93 -11.10 19.79
N GLN A 19 -7.61 -12.24 19.64
CA GLN A 19 -8.87 -12.50 20.36
C GLN A 19 -8.67 -12.49 21.88
N GLN A 20 -7.57 -13.08 22.37
CA GLN A 20 -7.21 -13.02 23.79
C GLN A 20 -6.95 -11.59 24.25
N TYR A 21 -6.20 -10.81 23.48
CA TYR A 21 -5.95 -9.39 23.75
C TYR A 21 -7.26 -8.58 23.85
N LYS A 22 -8.23 -8.81 22.96
CA LYS A 22 -9.55 -8.13 23.01
C LYS A 22 -10.33 -8.42 24.28
N ILE A 23 -10.22 -9.64 24.81
CA ILE A 23 -10.91 -10.04 26.05
C ILE A 23 -10.17 -9.45 27.25
N ASN A 24 -8.85 -9.60 27.28
CA ASN A 24 -8.00 -9.11 28.36
C ASN A 24 -6.60 -8.75 27.81
N PRO A 25 -6.25 -7.46 27.74
CA PRO A 25 -4.94 -7.03 27.25
C PRO A 25 -3.74 -7.53 28.07
N GLU A 26 -3.95 -7.88 29.34
CA GLU A 26 -2.90 -8.44 30.21
C GLU A 26 -2.68 -9.95 30.00
N SER A 27 -3.50 -10.60 29.17
CA SER A 27 -3.37 -12.04 28.87
C SER A 27 -2.29 -12.36 27.84
N VAL A 28 -1.81 -11.36 27.11
CA VAL A 28 -0.75 -11.48 26.09
C VAL A 28 0.55 -10.88 26.59
N SER A 29 1.69 -11.26 25.97
CA SER A 29 2.99 -10.70 26.35
C SER A 29 3.05 -9.19 26.06
N SER A 30 3.93 -8.47 26.77
CA SER A 30 4.11 -7.03 26.60
C SER A 30 4.46 -6.62 25.17
N ASP A 31 5.18 -7.47 24.44
CA ASP A 31 5.54 -7.22 23.03
C ASP A 31 4.29 -7.31 22.13
N TRP A 32 3.47 -8.35 22.32
CA TRP A 32 2.21 -8.50 21.58
C TRP A 32 1.20 -7.42 21.94
N LYS A 33 1.12 -7.03 23.21
CA LYS A 33 0.27 -5.92 23.66
C LYS A 33 0.62 -4.63 22.93
N ARG A 34 1.92 -4.25 22.91
CA ARG A 34 2.39 -3.04 22.20
C ARG A 34 2.15 -3.13 20.68
N PHE A 35 2.32 -4.31 20.10
CA PHE A 35 2.03 -4.55 18.69
C PHE A 35 0.55 -4.30 18.37
N PHE A 36 -0.37 -4.93 19.13
CA PHE A 36 -1.81 -4.76 18.93
C PHE A 36 -2.28 -3.33 19.22
N GLU A 37 -1.77 -2.68 20.28
CA GLU A 37 -2.03 -1.26 20.55
C GLU A 37 -1.61 -0.37 19.38
N GLY A 38 -0.42 -0.59 18.80
CA GLY A 38 0.06 0.14 17.63
C GLY A 38 -0.80 -0.10 16.38
N MET A 39 -1.26 -1.34 16.17
CA MET A 39 -2.17 -1.66 15.05
C MET A 39 -3.54 -0.99 15.22
N GLU A 40 -4.15 -1.05 16.42
CA GLU A 40 -5.43 -0.41 16.70
C GLU A 40 -5.34 1.12 16.65
N PHE A 41 -4.21 1.69 17.10
CA PHE A 41 -3.92 3.10 16.92
C PHE A 41 -3.83 3.48 15.44
N GLY A 42 -3.09 2.72 14.61
CA GLY A 42 -3.00 2.96 13.18
C GLY A 42 -4.34 2.83 12.44
N ALA A 43 -5.14 1.83 12.83
CA ALA A 43 -6.48 1.62 12.29
C ALA A 43 -7.46 2.73 12.68
N SER A 44 -7.43 3.19 13.94
CA SER A 44 -8.30 4.27 14.43
C SER A 44 -7.88 5.66 13.97
N ALA A 45 -6.58 5.89 13.78
CA ALA A 45 -6.04 7.15 13.27
C ALA A 45 -6.26 7.33 11.76
N GLY A 46 -6.84 6.34 11.06
CA GLY A 46 -7.00 6.39 9.60
C GLY A 46 -5.68 6.35 8.84
N VAL A 47 -4.57 6.02 9.51
CA VAL A 47 -3.21 6.00 8.95
C VAL A 47 -2.96 4.76 8.08
N GLY A 48 -3.93 3.84 8.01
CA GLY A 48 -3.81 2.55 7.33
C GLY A 48 -4.29 2.48 5.88
N GLY A 49 -4.71 3.58 5.27
CA GLY A 49 -5.19 3.60 3.88
C GLY A 49 -4.45 4.61 3.04
N LEU A 50 -4.02 4.20 1.83
CA LEU A 50 -3.73 5.19 0.80
C LEU A 50 -5.02 5.98 0.54
N SER A 51 -4.91 7.30 0.49
CA SER A 51 -5.99 8.11 -0.04
C SER A 51 -6.30 7.70 -1.47
N GLU A 52 -7.54 7.94 -1.94
CA GLU A 52 -7.94 7.64 -3.32
C GLU A 52 -6.94 8.19 -4.33
N LYS A 53 -6.48 9.44 -4.11
CA LYS A 53 -5.47 10.08 -4.95
C LYS A 53 -4.10 9.39 -4.91
N GLU A 54 -3.66 8.92 -3.75
CA GLU A 54 -2.39 8.18 -3.66
C GLU A 54 -2.47 6.83 -4.39
N LEU A 55 -3.62 6.17 -4.34
CA LEU A 55 -3.88 4.94 -5.09
C LEU A 55 -3.95 5.20 -6.60
N ASP A 56 -4.57 6.31 -7.02
CA ASP A 56 -4.59 6.76 -8.41
C ASP A 56 -3.18 7.08 -8.93
N VAL A 57 -2.36 7.76 -8.13
CA VAL A 57 -0.94 8.03 -8.46
C VAL A 57 -0.14 6.71 -8.54
N TYR A 58 -0.39 5.75 -7.65
CA TYR A 58 0.23 4.43 -7.73
C TYR A 58 -0.11 3.72 -9.05
N HIS A 59 -1.37 3.78 -9.49
CA HIS A 59 -1.79 3.23 -10.78
C HIS A 59 -1.12 3.95 -11.95
N LEU A 60 -0.99 5.27 -11.90
CA LEU A 60 -0.26 6.06 -12.91
C LEU A 60 1.20 5.62 -13.00
N ILE A 61 1.91 5.49 -11.88
CA ILE A 61 3.31 5.02 -11.85
C ILE A 61 3.42 3.64 -12.50
N THR A 62 2.50 2.73 -12.17
CA THR A 62 2.46 1.38 -12.76
C THR A 62 2.22 1.42 -14.27
N ALA A 63 1.32 2.31 -14.74
CA ALA A 63 1.09 2.52 -16.16
C ALA A 63 2.34 3.04 -16.88
N TYR A 64 3.04 4.02 -16.32
CA TYR A 64 4.30 4.53 -16.88
C TYR A 64 5.39 3.45 -16.96
N ARG A 65 5.48 2.55 -15.96
CA ARG A 65 6.42 1.41 -16.02
C ARG A 65 6.12 0.46 -17.18
N ASN A 66 4.85 0.26 -17.49
CA ASN A 66 4.43 -0.68 -18.53
C ASN A 66 4.38 -0.05 -19.93
N TYR A 67 3.94 1.20 -20.03
CA TYR A 67 3.59 1.85 -21.30
C TYR A 67 4.37 3.15 -21.55
N GLY A 68 5.28 3.56 -20.67
CA GLY A 68 6.05 4.81 -20.82
C GLY A 68 6.82 4.92 -22.14
N HIS A 69 7.13 3.78 -22.76
CA HIS A 69 7.77 3.73 -24.09
C HIS A 69 6.88 4.24 -25.23
N PHE A 70 5.56 4.37 -25.04
CA PHE A 70 4.65 4.99 -26.02
C PHE A 70 4.83 6.50 -26.09
N GLU A 71 5.19 7.12 -24.97
CA GLU A 71 5.44 8.56 -24.88
C GLU A 71 6.93 8.93 -24.88
N ALA A 72 7.82 7.95 -25.02
CA ALA A 72 9.25 8.18 -25.03
C ALA A 72 9.69 8.82 -26.35
N ASP A 73 10.47 9.89 -26.26
CA ASP A 73 11.15 10.50 -27.40
C ASP A 73 12.36 9.63 -27.80
N LEU A 74 12.11 8.70 -28.73
CA LEU A 74 13.09 7.71 -29.17
C LEU A 74 13.56 7.92 -30.62
N ASP A 75 12.84 8.74 -31.40
CA ASP A 75 13.16 8.97 -32.81
C ASP A 75 13.94 10.29 -33.00
N PRO A 76 15.24 10.23 -33.31
CA PRO A 76 16.05 11.44 -33.49
C PRO A 76 15.72 12.22 -34.77
N LEU A 77 14.88 11.67 -35.66
CA LEU A 77 14.50 12.30 -36.93
C LEU A 77 13.18 13.08 -36.84
N THR A 78 12.36 12.83 -35.81
CA THR A 78 11.05 13.45 -35.65
C THR A 78 10.82 13.89 -34.21
N ASN A 79 10.33 15.12 -34.01
CA ASN A 79 10.08 15.67 -32.67
C ASN A 79 8.61 15.50 -32.23
N SER A 80 7.95 14.40 -32.57
CA SER A 80 6.51 14.28 -32.35
C SER A 80 6.13 12.97 -31.67
N THR A 81 6.32 12.92 -30.37
CA THR A 81 5.67 11.92 -29.53
C THR A 81 4.21 12.32 -29.30
N ALA A 82 3.27 11.52 -29.80
CA ALA A 82 1.85 11.74 -29.55
C ALA A 82 1.48 11.29 -28.13
N PRO A 83 0.69 12.08 -27.38
CA PRO A 83 0.21 11.66 -26.07
C PRO A 83 -0.66 10.42 -26.18
N SER A 84 -0.48 9.50 -25.23
CA SER A 84 -1.13 8.20 -25.20
C SER A 84 -2.30 8.22 -24.21
N GLU A 85 -3.47 7.73 -24.63
CA GLU A 85 -4.63 7.62 -23.71
C GLU A 85 -4.31 6.75 -22.47
N GLN A 86 -3.36 5.83 -22.61
CA GLN A 86 -2.88 4.90 -21.58
C GLN A 86 -2.18 5.62 -20.43
N LEU A 87 -1.59 6.79 -20.68
CA LEU A 87 -0.84 7.58 -19.71
C LEU A 87 -1.55 8.90 -19.35
N SER A 88 -2.72 9.16 -19.94
CA SER A 88 -3.52 10.35 -19.64
C SER A 88 -3.94 10.40 -18.16
N LEU A 89 -3.75 11.56 -17.51
CA LEU A 89 -4.08 11.76 -16.09
C LEU A 89 -5.57 11.52 -15.80
N ALA A 90 -6.44 11.92 -16.73
CA ALA A 90 -7.88 11.74 -16.62
C ALA A 90 -8.30 10.27 -16.48
N ARG A 91 -7.53 9.33 -17.05
CA ARG A 91 -7.77 7.88 -16.90
C ARG A 91 -7.67 7.42 -15.43
N PHE A 92 -6.92 8.14 -14.62
CA PHE A 92 -6.67 7.85 -13.21
C PHE A 92 -7.40 8.83 -12.29
N ASN A 93 -8.42 9.56 -12.76
CA ASN A 93 -9.13 10.58 -11.98
C ASN A 93 -8.23 11.72 -11.45
N LEU A 94 -7.09 11.95 -12.09
CA LEU A 94 -6.16 13.03 -11.78
C LEU A 94 -6.38 14.21 -12.73
N THR A 95 -6.23 15.43 -12.21
CA THR A 95 -6.40 16.71 -12.94
C THR A 95 -5.13 17.51 -12.95
#